data_AF-A0A9E1H976-F1
#
_entry.id   AF-A0A9E1H976-F1
#
_cell.length_a   1.000
_cell.length_b   1.000
_cell.length_c   1.000
_cell.angle_alpha   90.00
_cell.angle_beta   90.00
_cell.angle_gamma   90.00
#
_symmetry.space_group_name_H-M   'P 1'
#
loop_
_entity.id
_entity.type
_entity.pdbx_description
1 polymer ?
#
loop_
_entity_poly.entity_id
_entity_poly.type
_entity_poly.pdbx_seq_one_letter_code
_entity_poly.pdbx_strand_id
1 'polypeptide(L)'
;MPVYNVEIKWLDKAIESIEKQNYKNWEICIADDCSTKQEVREHLSAMKNSRIKIKLLEKNQGISGATNAAAALASGEYILLMDNDDELA
;
A
#
# COMPACT_ATOMS: atom_id res chain seq x y z
N MET A 1 3.29 -2.01 2.20
CA MET A 1 2.11 -1.48 2.90
C MET A 1 0.97 -2.49 2.79
N PRO A 2 0.66 -3.23 3.86
CA PRO A 2 -0.54 -4.06 3.93
C PRO A 2 -1.79 -3.18 4.01
N VAL A 3 -2.88 -3.54 3.32
CA VAL A 3 -4.15 -2.81 3.37
C VAL A 3 -5.30 -3.77 3.66
N TYR A 4 -6.15 -3.42 4.62
CA TYR A 4 -7.41 -4.12 4.87
C TYR A 4 -8.47 -3.18 5.44
N ASN A 5 -9.58 -2.98 4.71
CA ASN A 5 -10.77 -2.24 5.16
C ASN A 5 -10.55 -0.83 5.74
N VAL A 6 -9.45 -0.17 5.39
CA VAL A 6 -9.11 1.20 5.81
C VAL A 6 -10.09 2.21 5.22
N GLU A 7 -10.29 3.33 5.92
CA GLU A 7 -10.98 4.47 5.31
C GLU A 7 -10.06 5.12 4.25
N ILE A 8 -10.63 5.45 3.08
CA ILE A 8 -9.86 5.98 1.94
C ILE A 8 -9.04 7.21 2.31
N LYS A 9 -9.59 8.11 3.15
CA LYS A 9 -8.90 9.33 3.58
C LYS A 9 -7.56 9.07 4.28
N TRP A 10 -7.43 7.96 5.00
CA TRP A 10 -6.18 7.62 5.71
C TRP A 10 -5.16 7.01 4.77
N LEU A 11 -5.62 6.14 3.87
CA LEU A 11 -4.77 5.59 2.81
C LEU A 11 -4.23 6.68 1.88
N ASP A 12 -5.07 7.64 1.50
CA ASP A 12 -4.67 8.80 0.70
C ASP A 12 -3.60 9.62 1.40
N LYS A 13 -3.78 9.91 2.69
CA LYS A 13 -2.80 10.65 3.50
C LYS A 13 -1.47 9.89 3.62
N ALA A 14 -1.51 8.58 3.85
CA ALA A 14 -0.32 7.75 3.93
C ALA A 14 0.48 7.80 2.62
N ILE A 15 -0.19 7.59 1.48
CA ILE A 15 0.44 7.66 0.15
C ILE A 15 0.97 9.07 -0.13
N GLU A 16 0.16 10.10 0.11
CA GLU A 16 0.54 11.49 -0.13
C GLU A 16 1.76 11.89 0.70
N SER A 17 1.87 11.41 1.94
CA SER A 17 3.03 11.66 2.81
C SER A 17 4.33 11.11 2.22
N ILE A 18 4.29 9.96 1.54
CA ILE A 18 5.43 9.36 0.83
C ILE A 18 5.72 10.15 -0.45
N GLU A 19 4.70 10.52 -1.22
CA GLU A 19 4.86 11.29 -2.46
C GLU A 19 5.52 12.65 -2.23
N LYS A 20 5.23 13.28 -1.08
CA LYS A 20 5.79 14.56 -0.65
C LYS A 20 7.22 14.50 -0.13
N GLN A 21 7.79 13.31 0.09
CA GLN A 21 9.16 13.18 0.62
C GLN A 21 10.20 13.83 -0.30
N ASN A 22 11.25 14.41 0.30
CA ASN A 22 12.33 15.06 -0.44
C ASN A 22 13.17 14.06 -1.25
N TYR A 23 13.38 12.87 -0.71
CA TYR A 23 14.00 11.77 -1.43
C TYR A 23 13.05 11.26 -2.52
N LYS A 24 13.55 11.09 -3.75
CA LYS A 24 12.68 10.80 -4.92
C LYS A 24 12.80 9.38 -5.48
N ASN A 25 13.73 8.57 -4.98
CA ASN A 25 13.95 7.21 -5.47
C ASN A 25 13.24 6.19 -4.58
N TRP A 26 11.91 6.25 -4.57
CA TRP A 26 11.04 5.36 -3.80
C TRP A 26 10.03 4.68 -4.72
N GLU A 27 9.52 3.56 -4.24
CA GLU A 27 8.33 2.89 -4.76
C GLU A 27 7.43 2.50 -3.58
N ILE A 28 6.11 2.49 -3.81
CA ILE A 28 5.14 2.01 -2.82
C ILE A 28 4.64 0.66 -3.31
N CYS A 29 4.84 -0.38 -2.50
CA CYS A 29 4.29 -1.70 -2.76
C CYS A 29 3.13 -1.96 -1.80
N ILE A 30 1.93 -2.15 -2.36
CA ILE A 30 0.67 -2.31 -1.64
C ILE A 30 0.13 -3.73 -1.87
N ALA A 31 -0.30 -4.38 -0.80
CA ALA A 31 -1.10 -5.60 -0.89
C ALA A 31 -2.43 -5.41 -0.17
N ASP A 32 -3.54 -5.47 -0.91
CA ASP A 32 -4.88 -5.54 -0.31
C ASP A 32 -5.15 -6.97 0.17
N ASP A 33 -5.37 -7.12 1.46
CA ASP A 33 -5.58 -8.40 2.15
C ASP A 33 -7.02 -8.89 2.05
N CYS A 34 -7.57 -8.86 0.83
CA CYS A 34 -8.96 -9.21 0.53
C CYS A 34 -9.95 -8.33 1.32
N SER A 35 -9.83 -7.00 1.19
CA SER A 35 -10.79 -6.07 1.82
C SER A 35 -12.22 -6.40 1.42
N THR A 36 -13.12 -6.43 2.42
CA THR A 36 -14.56 -6.61 2.21
C THR A 36 -15.23 -5.32 1.74
N LYS A 37 -14.60 -4.17 2.00
CA LYS A 37 -15.04 -2.87 1.48
C LYS A 37 -14.67 -2.74 0.01
N GLN A 38 -15.67 -2.78 -0.86
CA GLN A 38 -15.49 -2.66 -2.32
C GLN A 38 -14.78 -1.34 -2.71
N GLU A 39 -15.11 -0.23 -2.04
CA GLU A 39 -14.48 1.08 -2.26
C GLU A 39 -12.95 1.06 -2.13
N VAL A 40 -12.39 0.25 -1.22
CA VAL A 40 -10.93 0.13 -1.02
C VAL A 40 -10.30 -0.54 -2.24
N ARG A 41 -10.89 -1.63 -2.72
CA ARG A 41 -10.39 -2.38 -3.86
C ARG A 41 -10.53 -1.59 -5.16
N GLU A 42 -11.63 -0.87 -5.32
CA GLU A 42 -11.86 0.03 -6.46
C GLU A 42 -10.88 1.20 -6.47
N HIS A 43 -10.68 1.85 -5.31
CA HIS A 43 -9.73 2.94 -5.15
C HIS A 43 -8.31 2.52 -5.52
N LEU A 44 -7.85 1.38 -4.99
CA LEU A 44 -6.55 0.80 -5.35
C LEU A 44 -6.47 0.43 -6.83
N SER A 45 -7.51 -0.15 -7.42
CA SER A 45 -7.52 -0.55 -8.84
C SER A 45 -7.53 0.65 -9.80
N ALA A 46 -8.10 1.78 -9.38
CA ALA A 46 -8.16 3.00 -10.16
C ALA A 46 -6.84 3.80 -10.15
N MET A 47 -5.93 3.48 -9.22
CA MET A 47 -4.69 4.20 -9.02
C MET A 47 -3.74 4.03 -10.22
N LYS A 48 -3.31 5.16 -10.79
CA LYS A 48 -2.38 5.20 -11.93
C LYS A 48 -1.12 5.96 -11.56
N ASN A 49 -0.17 5.27 -10.93
CA ASN A 49 1.15 5.80 -10.63
C ASN A 49 2.19 4.70 -10.88
N SER A 50 3.19 4.96 -11.74
CA SER A 50 4.22 3.97 -12.10
C SER A 50 5.13 3.59 -10.92
N ARG A 51 5.16 4.38 -9.86
CA ARG A 51 5.89 4.10 -8.62
C ARG A 51 5.07 3.33 -7.59
N ILE A 52 3.79 3.08 -7.85
CA ILE A 52 2.90 2.36 -6.93
C ILE A 52 2.53 1.02 -7.56
N LYS A 53 2.98 -0.06 -6.91
CA LYS A 53 2.68 -1.45 -7.29
C LYS A 53 1.63 -1.99 -6.35
N ILE A 54 0.57 -2.59 -6.90
CA ILE A 54 -0.59 -3.05 -6.14
C ILE A 54 -0.84 -4.52 -6.44
N LYS A 55 -1.09 -5.30 -5.40
CA LYS A 55 -1.57 -6.68 -5.49
C LYS A 55 -2.84 -6.84 -4.68
N LEU A 56 -3.91 -7.32 -5.33
CA LEU A 56 -5.14 -7.69 -4.64
C LEU A 56 -5.08 -9.18 -4.29
N LEU A 57 -5.09 -9.52 -3.01
CA LEU A 57 -5.10 -10.92 -2.58
C LEU A 57 -6.51 -11.52 -2.73
N GLU A 58 -6.54 -12.82 -3.06
CA GLU A 58 -7.77 -13.60 -3.24
C GLU A 58 -8.37 -14.08 -1.91
N LYS A 59 -7.57 -14.05 -0.83
CA LYS A 59 -7.98 -14.42 0.52
C LYS A 59 -7.26 -13.55 1.53
N ASN A 60 -7.90 -13.31 2.68
CA ASN A 60 -7.28 -12.66 3.81
C ASN A 60 -6.21 -13.58 4.44
N GLN A 61 -5.00 -13.08 4.59
CA GLN A 61 -3.82 -13.79 5.12
C GLN A 61 -3.26 -13.12 6.37
N GLY A 62 -3.94 -12.09 6.88
CA GLY A 62 -3.49 -11.26 7.99
C GLY A 62 -2.33 -10.34 7.62
N ILE A 63 -1.96 -9.48 8.57
CA ILE A 63 -0.96 -8.43 8.38
C ILE A 63 0.40 -8.97 7.89
N SER A 64 0.84 -10.12 8.40
CA SER A 64 2.11 -10.73 7.97
C SER A 64 2.05 -11.25 6.55
N GLY A 65 0.96 -11.90 6.16
CA GLY A 65 0.77 -12.40 4.79
C GLY A 65 0.69 -11.26 3.78
N ALA A 66 -0.07 -10.21 4.10
CA ALA A 66 -0.18 -9.01 3.29
C ALA A 66 1.14 -8.25 3.19
N THR A 67 1.86 -8.08 4.30
CA THR A 67 3.20 -7.45 4.31
C THR A 67 4.18 -8.21 3.43
N ASN A 68 4.22 -9.54 3.53
CA ASN A 68 5.08 -10.38 2.70
C ASN A 68 4.70 -10.29 1.21
N ALA A 69 3.40 -10.26 0.90
CA ALA A 69 2.93 -10.11 -0.47
C ALA A 69 3.30 -8.75 -1.07
N ALA A 70 3.25 -7.67 -0.27
CA ALA A 70 3.70 -6.35 -0.67
C ALA A 70 5.23 -6.30 -0.84
N ALA A 71 5.99 -6.85 0.11
CA ALA A 71 7.45 -6.92 0.04
C ALA A 71 7.95 -7.68 -1.19
N ALA A 72 7.25 -8.74 -1.61
CA ALA A 72 7.59 -9.49 -2.82
C ALA A 72 7.42 -8.71 -4.14
N LEU A 73 6.74 -7.55 -4.14
CA LEU A 73 6.65 -6.65 -5.29
C LEU A 73 7.83 -5.67 -5.38
N ALA A 74 8.55 -5.48 -4.26
CA ALA A 74 9.61 -4.50 -4.14
C ALA A 74 10.83 -4.90 -4.97
N SER A 75 11.49 -3.89 -5.51
CA SER A 75 12.72 -3.97 -6.31
C SER A 75 13.87 -3.12 -5.73
N GLY A 76 13.58 -2.30 -4.72
CA GLY A 76 14.59 -1.53 -3.99
C GLY A 76 15.51 -2.40 -3.11
N GLU A 77 16.65 -1.83 -2.73
CA GLU A 77 17.65 -2.47 -1.85
C GLU A 77 17.22 -2.48 -0.37
N TYR A 78 16.41 -1.50 0.03
CA TYR A 78 15.91 -1.34 1.40
C TYR A 78 14.39 -1.39 1.42
N ILE A 79 13.85 -2.01 2.48
CA ILE A 79 12.42 -2.08 2.73
C ILE A 79 12.10 -1.30 4.01
N LEU A 80 11.25 -0.28 3.88
CA LEU A 80 10.58 0.37 4.99
C LEU A 80 9.19 -0.26 5.15
N LEU A 81 8.88 -0.74 6.35
CA LEU A 81 7.53 -1.18 6.69
C LEU A 81 6.74 0.02 7.20
N MET A 82 5.51 0.18 6.72
CA MET A 82 4.62 1.28 7.06
C MET A 82 3.17 0.80 6.97
N ASP A 83 2.36 1.19 7.96
CA ASP A 83 0.94 0.91 8.01
C ASP A 83 0.16 1.86 7.09
N ASN A 84 -1.06 1.47 6.74
CA ASN A 84 -1.88 2.15 5.73
C ASN A 84 -2.63 3.39 6.25
N ASP A 85 -2.36 3.79 7.49
CA ASP A 85 -2.92 4.95 8.18
C ASP A 85 -1.85 5.78 8.92
N ASP A 86 -0.56 5.52 8.68
CA ASP A 86 0.56 6.34 9.14
C ASP A 86 0.91 7.46 8.14
N GLU A 87 1.57 8.53 8.61
CA GLU A 87 2.12 9.60 7.77
C GLU A 87 3.62 9.77 8.04
N LEU A 88 4.42 9.97 6.98
CA LEU A 88 5.83 10.36 7.10
C LEU A 88 5.97 11.90 7.13
N ALA A 89 6.78 12.41 8.06
CA ALA A 89 7.07 13.83 8.24
C ALA A 89 8.37 14.27 7.57
#